data_AF-A0A427AJS0-F1
#
_entry.id   AF-A0A427AJS0-F1
#
_cell.length_a   1.000
_cell.length_b   1.000
_cell.length_c   1.000
_cell.angle_alpha   90.00
_cell.angle_beta   90.00
_cell.angle_gamma   90.00
#
_symmetry.space_group_name_H-M   'P 1'
#
loop_
_entity.id
_entity.type
_entity.pdbx_description
1 polymer ?
#
loop_
_entity_poly.entity_id
_entity_poly.type
_entity_poly.pdbx_seq_one_letter_code
_entity_poly.pdbx_strand_id
1 'polypeptide(L)'
;MFLTAGSLPFEKLWEKFFLGHDGRFSIYVHASTEKPVHVSPLFIGTDIHSEKVAWGKISMVDAERRLLVNALQDTDNQHFVLLSDSCVPLHNFDYVYNYLTGTNISFIDCFEDPGPHGTGRYSENMSPEIEKEDFRKGAQWFSIKRQHALLILADGVYYTKFKLYCRPGMEGRNCYSDEHYLPTLFHMVDPGGIANWSVTHVDWTEGKWHPKAYRTRDVTFELLKNIAVCSTFF
;
A
#
# COMPACT_ATOMS: atom_id res chain seq x y z
N MET A 1 1.47 3.01 -8.60
CA MET A 1 0.07 2.51 -8.73
C MET A 1 -0.77 3.29 -7.74
N PHE A 2 -1.93 3.78 -8.17
CA PHE A 2 -2.82 4.59 -7.33
C PHE A 2 -4.11 3.82 -7.06
N LEU A 3 -4.44 3.67 -5.78
CA LEU A 3 -5.73 3.18 -5.33
C LEU A 3 -6.50 4.34 -4.69
N THR A 4 -7.56 4.79 -5.35
CA THR A 4 -8.25 6.03 -4.99
C THR A 4 -9.74 5.79 -4.77
N ALA A 5 -10.39 6.70 -4.05
CA ALA A 5 -11.84 6.76 -4.06
C ALA A 5 -12.33 7.24 -5.44
N GLY A 6 -11.77 8.34 -5.95
CA GLY A 6 -12.16 8.94 -7.23
C GLY A 6 -11.00 9.70 -7.88
N SER A 7 -11.22 11.00 -8.13
CA SER A 7 -10.21 11.90 -8.68
C SER A 7 -8.93 12.00 -7.84
N LEU A 8 -7.82 12.37 -8.50
CA LEU A 8 -6.51 12.57 -7.89
C LEU A 8 -6.27 14.06 -7.61
N PRO A 9 -6.46 14.55 -6.37
CA PRO A 9 -6.33 15.98 -6.07
C PRO A 9 -4.90 16.51 -6.29
N PHE A 10 -3.89 15.64 -6.17
CA PHE A 10 -2.48 15.98 -6.32
C PHE A 10 -1.90 15.61 -7.69
N GLU A 11 -2.72 15.40 -8.71
CA GLU A 11 -2.28 14.97 -10.05
C GLU A 11 -1.20 15.89 -10.65
N LYS A 12 -1.36 17.22 -10.52
CA LYS A 12 -0.35 18.20 -10.98
C LYS A 12 0.97 18.15 -10.19
N LEU A 13 0.93 17.73 -8.92
CA LEU A 13 2.14 17.55 -8.12
C LEU A 13 2.88 16.30 -8.58
N TRP A 14 2.16 15.20 -8.80
CA TRP A 14 2.70 13.98 -9.38
C TRP A 14 3.24 14.20 -10.79
N GLU A 15 2.57 15.00 -11.61
CA GLU A 15 3.08 15.39 -12.93
C GLU A 15 4.45 16.06 -12.84
N LYS A 16 4.61 17.03 -11.93
CA LYS A 16 5.91 17.68 -11.70
C LYS A 16 6.97 16.71 -11.20
N PHE A 17 6.59 15.73 -10.39
CA PHE A 17 7.50 14.71 -9.88
C PHE A 17 8.00 13.79 -11.01
N PHE A 18 7.15 13.43 -11.97
CA PHE A 18 7.49 12.53 -13.08
C PHE A 18 8.10 13.23 -14.31
N LEU A 19 7.95 14.56 -14.41
CA LEU A 19 8.36 15.32 -15.59
C LEU A 19 9.86 15.14 -15.91
N GLY A 20 10.16 14.76 -17.16
CA GLY A 20 11.53 14.55 -17.64
C GLY A 20 12.13 13.19 -17.27
N HIS A 21 11.29 12.24 -16.83
CA HIS A 21 11.72 10.91 -16.39
C HIS A 21 11.04 9.78 -17.16
N ASP A 22 10.61 10.07 -18.39
CA ASP A 22 9.98 9.14 -19.31
C ASP A 22 10.78 7.83 -19.45
N GLY A 23 10.07 6.70 -19.52
CA GLY A 23 10.68 5.37 -19.60
C GLY A 23 11.21 4.80 -18.29
N ARG A 24 11.16 5.55 -17.18
CA ARG A 24 11.54 5.05 -15.83
C ARG A 24 10.36 4.76 -14.91
N PHE A 25 9.14 5.04 -15.35
CA PHE A 25 7.93 4.81 -14.57
C PHE A 25 6.76 4.42 -15.47
N SER A 26 5.77 3.79 -14.85
CA SER A 26 4.46 3.50 -15.43
C SER A 26 3.39 3.82 -14.37
N ILE A 27 2.22 4.28 -14.83
CA ILE A 27 1.13 4.72 -13.96
C ILE A 27 -0.07 3.81 -14.20
N TYR A 28 -0.70 3.37 -13.11
CA TYR A 28 -1.92 2.58 -13.10
C TYR A 28 -2.83 3.13 -12.01
N VAL A 29 -4.09 3.40 -12.35
CA VAL A 29 -5.08 3.99 -11.45
C VAL A 29 -6.28 3.07 -11.31
N HIS A 30 -6.62 2.73 -10.07
CA HIS A 30 -7.87 2.05 -9.71
C HIS A 30 -8.71 3.00 -8.86
N ALA A 31 -9.86 3.42 -9.38
CA ALA A 31 -10.76 4.35 -8.70
C ALA A 31 -12.06 3.65 -8.27
N SER A 32 -12.31 3.60 -6.96
CA SER A 32 -13.34 2.77 -6.32
C SER A 32 -14.78 3.25 -6.59
N THR A 33 -15.03 4.56 -6.53
CA THR A 33 -16.40 5.11 -6.53
C THR A 33 -16.80 5.75 -7.85
N GLU A 34 -15.88 6.47 -8.48
CA GLU A 34 -16.14 7.25 -9.70
C GLU A 34 -14.97 7.13 -10.66
N LYS A 35 -15.26 7.20 -11.97
CA LYS A 35 -14.21 7.28 -12.97
C LYS A 35 -13.58 8.68 -12.92
N PRO A 36 -12.28 8.81 -12.62
CA PRO A 36 -11.62 10.09 -12.52
C PRO A 36 -11.56 10.79 -13.89
N VAL A 37 -11.64 12.12 -13.86
CA VAL A 37 -11.31 12.95 -15.02
C VAL A 37 -9.91 13.49 -14.80
N HIS A 38 -8.96 12.97 -15.57
CA HIS A 38 -7.54 13.34 -15.47
C HIS A 38 -7.28 14.71 -16.10
N VAL A 39 -6.57 15.58 -15.38
CA VAL A 39 -6.17 16.90 -15.88
C VAL A 39 -4.74 16.91 -16.43
N SER A 40 -3.92 15.96 -16.00
CA SER A 40 -2.55 15.78 -16.42
C SER A 40 -2.48 14.79 -17.58
N PRO A 41 -1.74 15.08 -18.65
CA PRO A 41 -1.54 14.16 -19.75
C PRO A 41 -0.97 12.79 -19.33
N LEU A 42 -0.19 12.76 -18.24
CA LEU A 42 0.47 11.53 -17.75
C LEU A 42 -0.50 10.49 -17.21
N PHE A 43 -1.69 10.89 -16.75
CA PHE A 43 -2.67 9.98 -16.16
C PHE A 43 -3.76 9.56 -17.16
N ILE A 44 -3.85 10.21 -18.31
CA ILE A 44 -4.80 9.84 -19.36
C ILE A 44 -4.51 8.43 -19.87
N GLY A 45 -5.52 7.55 -19.80
CA GLY A 45 -5.40 6.16 -20.28
C GLY A 45 -4.70 5.23 -19.29
N THR A 46 -4.41 5.68 -18.07
CA THR A 46 -3.78 4.87 -17.02
C THR A 46 -4.78 4.14 -16.11
N ASP A 47 -6.07 4.40 -16.29
CA ASP A 47 -7.14 3.75 -15.52
C ASP A 47 -7.22 2.26 -15.87
N ILE A 48 -7.21 1.41 -14.84
CA ILE A 48 -7.50 -0.01 -14.98
C ILE A 48 -8.97 -0.29 -14.73
N HIS A 49 -9.42 -1.51 -15.09
CA HIS A 49 -10.74 -1.98 -14.67
C HIS A 49 -10.87 -1.91 -13.14
N SER A 50 -11.87 -1.15 -12.67
CA SER A 50 -12.08 -0.87 -11.25
C SER A 50 -13.35 -1.51 -10.73
N GLU A 51 -13.33 -1.93 -9.46
CA GLU A 51 -14.49 -2.42 -8.72
C GLU A 51 -14.66 -1.66 -7.42
N LYS A 52 -15.87 -1.68 -6.84
CA LYS A 52 -16.13 -0.99 -5.57
C LYS A 52 -15.31 -1.59 -4.44
N VAL A 53 -14.54 -0.74 -3.79
CA VAL A 53 -13.76 -1.05 -2.60
C VAL A 53 -14.51 -0.61 -1.36
N ALA A 54 -14.52 -1.47 -0.33
CA ALA A 54 -15.11 -1.19 0.95
C ALA A 54 -14.03 -1.25 2.03
N TRP A 55 -14.01 -0.24 2.90
CA TRP A 55 -12.99 -0.10 3.92
C TRP A 55 -12.88 -1.35 4.81
N GLY A 56 -11.64 -1.81 5.03
CA GLY A 56 -11.32 -2.95 5.87
C GLY A 56 -11.75 -4.32 5.31
N LYS A 57 -12.38 -4.38 4.13
CA LYS A 57 -12.79 -5.65 3.49
C LYS A 57 -11.73 -6.11 2.50
N ILE A 58 -11.80 -7.40 2.16
CA ILE A 58 -10.93 -8.02 1.15
C ILE A 58 -10.95 -7.31 -0.22
N SER A 59 -12.02 -6.57 -0.55
CA SER A 59 -12.08 -5.83 -1.81
C SER A 59 -11.00 -4.76 -1.95
N MET A 60 -10.43 -4.29 -0.83
CA MET A 60 -9.23 -3.44 -0.84
C MET A 60 -8.03 -4.20 -1.41
N VAL A 61 -7.73 -5.38 -0.85
CA VAL A 61 -6.68 -6.28 -1.33
C VAL A 61 -6.94 -6.73 -2.78
N ASP A 62 -8.20 -6.97 -3.16
CA ASP A 62 -8.55 -7.32 -4.54
C ASP A 62 -8.19 -6.20 -5.53
N ALA A 63 -8.42 -4.94 -5.14
CA ALA A 63 -8.05 -3.79 -5.97
C ALA A 63 -6.52 -3.65 -6.10
N GLU A 64 -5.78 -3.87 -5.02
CA GLU A 64 -4.31 -3.92 -5.03
C GLU A 64 -3.79 -5.04 -5.94
N ARG A 65 -4.38 -6.24 -5.86
CA ARG A 65 -4.05 -7.36 -6.75
C ARG A 65 -4.37 -7.02 -8.21
N ARG A 66 -5.49 -6.36 -8.51
CA ARG A 66 -5.80 -5.90 -9.88
C ARG A 66 -4.77 -4.90 -10.41
N LEU A 67 -4.34 -3.96 -9.58
CA LEU A 67 -3.26 -3.03 -9.93
C LEU A 67 -1.96 -3.79 -10.25
N LEU A 68 -1.57 -4.74 -9.41
CA LEU A 68 -0.39 -5.57 -9.62
C LEU A 68 -0.49 -6.40 -10.91
N VAL A 69 -1.62 -7.06 -11.18
CA VAL A 69 -1.83 -7.84 -12.41
C VAL A 69 -1.63 -6.99 -13.65
N ASN A 70 -2.23 -5.79 -13.70
CA ASN A 70 -2.09 -4.89 -14.84
C ASN A 70 -0.66 -4.38 -14.98
N ALA A 71 -0.01 -4.03 -13.87
CA ALA A 71 1.37 -3.56 -13.88
C ALA A 71 2.38 -4.65 -14.26
N LEU A 72 2.12 -5.91 -13.93
CA LEU A 72 3.01 -7.04 -14.22
C LEU A 72 2.96 -7.50 -15.69
N GLN A 73 1.96 -7.07 -16.47
CA GLN A 73 1.90 -7.33 -17.92
C GLN A 73 3.09 -6.70 -18.64
N ASP A 74 3.57 -5.56 -18.14
CA ASP A 74 4.82 -4.99 -18.56
C ASP A 74 5.98 -5.74 -17.86
N THR A 75 6.86 -6.34 -18.67
CA THR A 75 8.01 -7.10 -18.18
C THR A 75 9.10 -6.20 -17.61
N ASP A 76 9.13 -4.92 -17.98
CA ASP A 76 10.14 -3.96 -17.53
C ASP A 76 9.82 -3.40 -16.14
N ASN A 77 8.58 -3.52 -15.68
CA ASN A 77 8.19 -3.17 -14.31
C ASN A 77 8.82 -4.14 -13.29
N GLN A 78 9.88 -3.68 -12.61
CA GLN A 78 10.61 -4.45 -11.59
C GLN A 78 10.28 -4.06 -10.13
N HIS A 79 9.62 -2.91 -9.93
CA HIS A 79 9.32 -2.37 -8.62
C HIS A 79 7.94 -1.68 -8.62
N PHE A 80 7.14 -1.91 -7.57
CA PHE A 80 5.73 -1.53 -7.51
C PHE A 80 5.46 -0.76 -6.23
N VAL A 81 4.98 0.48 -6.36
CA VAL A 81 4.61 1.33 -5.22
C VAL A 81 3.11 1.55 -5.21
N LEU A 82 2.46 1.28 -4.07
CA LEU A 82 1.06 1.58 -3.83
C LEU A 82 0.92 2.95 -3.17
N LEU A 83 0.09 3.81 -3.77
CA LEU A 83 -0.19 5.17 -3.31
C LEU A 83 -1.70 5.39 -3.23
N SER A 84 -2.14 6.25 -2.30
CA SER A 84 -3.52 6.75 -2.25
C SER A 84 -3.64 8.11 -2.97
N ASP A 85 -4.87 8.60 -3.08
CA ASP A 85 -5.18 9.96 -3.54
C ASP A 85 -4.64 11.07 -2.62
N SER A 86 -4.32 10.73 -1.36
CA SER A 86 -3.74 11.66 -0.38
C SER A 86 -2.21 11.64 -0.31
N CYS A 87 -1.54 10.70 -0.99
CA CYS A 87 -0.07 10.60 -0.97
C CYS A 87 0.58 11.72 -1.77
N VAL A 88 1.71 12.22 -1.26
CA VAL A 88 2.54 13.25 -1.92
C VAL A 88 4.01 12.89 -1.82
N PRO A 89 4.83 13.12 -2.86
CA PRO A 89 6.26 12.84 -2.78
C PRO A 89 6.97 13.84 -1.85
N LEU A 90 7.84 13.34 -0.96
CA LEU A 90 8.66 14.15 -0.05
C LEU A 90 10.06 14.45 -0.58
N HIS A 91 10.53 13.65 -1.54
CA HIS A 91 11.84 13.80 -2.21
C HIS A 91 11.67 13.90 -3.72
N ASN A 92 12.74 14.23 -4.45
CA ASN A 92 12.71 14.24 -5.91
C ASN A 92 12.72 12.81 -6.49
N PHE A 93 12.32 12.68 -7.76
CA PHE A 93 12.19 11.38 -8.42
C PHE A 93 13.49 10.59 -8.45
N ASP A 94 14.62 11.19 -8.83
CA ASP A 94 15.89 10.47 -8.92
C ASP A 94 16.29 9.87 -7.57
N TYR A 95 16.08 10.59 -6.48
CA TYR A 95 16.36 10.09 -5.13
C TYR A 95 15.49 8.86 -4.80
N VAL A 96 14.17 8.99 -4.96
CA VAL A 96 13.22 7.90 -4.67
C VAL A 96 13.48 6.70 -5.57
N TYR A 97 13.63 6.93 -6.89
CA TYR A 97 13.86 5.89 -7.88
C TYR A 97 15.15 5.13 -7.59
N ASN A 98 16.28 5.83 -7.39
CA ASN A 98 17.56 5.18 -7.14
C ASN A 98 17.57 4.40 -5.83
N TYR A 99 16.92 4.90 -4.78
CA TYR A 99 16.80 4.18 -3.51
C TYR A 99 15.98 2.90 -3.68
N LEU A 100 14.77 3.01 -4.24
CA LEU A 100 13.83 1.88 -4.36
C LEU A 100 14.33 0.82 -5.34
N THR A 101 14.97 1.22 -6.43
CA THR A 101 15.50 0.29 -7.44
C THR A 101 16.86 -0.28 -7.05
N GLY A 102 17.69 0.48 -6.32
CA GLY A 102 19.05 0.08 -5.93
C GLY A 102 19.15 -0.91 -4.78
N THR A 103 18.07 -1.11 -4.01
CA THR A 103 18.01 -2.15 -2.96
C THR A 103 17.45 -3.48 -3.48
N ASN A 104 17.70 -4.60 -2.79
CA ASN A 104 17.10 -5.90 -3.13
C ASN A 104 15.94 -6.31 -2.22
N ILE A 105 15.54 -5.46 -1.27
CA ILE A 105 14.41 -5.73 -0.35
C ILE A 105 13.13 -5.04 -0.81
N SER A 106 12.00 -5.55 -0.33
CA SER A 106 10.70 -4.87 -0.35
C SER A 106 10.46 -4.10 0.95
N PHE A 107 9.72 -3.01 0.87
CA PHE A 107 9.28 -2.21 2.01
C PHE A 107 7.82 -2.51 2.31
N ILE A 108 7.64 -3.38 3.29
CA ILE A 108 6.35 -3.76 3.85
C ILE A 108 6.51 -3.60 5.35
N ASP A 109 5.63 -2.81 5.95
CA ASP A 109 5.56 -2.66 7.39
C ASP A 109 5.08 -3.97 8.00
N CYS A 110 5.82 -4.51 8.97
CA CYS A 110 5.56 -5.84 9.48
C CYS A 110 6.07 -5.98 10.91
N PHE A 111 5.13 -6.04 11.86
CA PHE A 111 5.43 -6.18 13.28
C PHE A 111 4.37 -7.02 13.99
N GLU A 112 4.76 -7.53 15.15
CA GLU A 112 3.84 -8.13 16.10
C GLU A 112 3.22 -7.02 16.97
N ASP A 113 1.90 -6.99 17.05
CA ASP A 113 1.15 -6.11 17.94
C ASP A 113 0.29 -6.98 18.86
N PRO A 114 0.64 -7.16 20.14
CA PRO A 114 -0.13 -7.99 21.05
C PRO A 114 -1.47 -7.33 21.48
N GLY A 115 -1.74 -6.10 21.04
CA GLY A 115 -2.90 -5.32 21.42
C GLY A 115 -4.19 -5.67 20.67
N PRO A 116 -5.30 -4.97 21.00
CA PRO A 116 -6.62 -5.21 20.40
C PRO A 116 -6.68 -4.89 18.89
N HIS A 117 -5.73 -4.09 18.39
CA HIS A 117 -5.62 -3.74 16.97
C HIS A 117 -4.64 -4.63 16.20
N GLY A 118 -3.95 -5.55 16.88
CA GLY A 118 -3.04 -6.53 16.31
C GLY A 118 -3.59 -7.94 16.45
N THR A 119 -2.96 -8.77 17.28
CA THR A 119 -3.35 -10.17 17.54
C THR A 119 -4.76 -10.31 18.12
N GLY A 120 -5.32 -9.27 18.75
CA GLY A 120 -6.74 -9.22 19.13
C GLY A 120 -7.70 -9.39 17.93
N ARG A 121 -7.21 -9.17 16.71
CA ARG A 121 -7.92 -9.34 15.44
C ARG A 121 -7.66 -10.70 14.75
N TYR A 122 -6.95 -11.64 15.38
CA TYR A 122 -6.72 -13.01 14.88
C TYR A 122 -7.91 -13.97 15.09
N SER A 123 -8.35 -14.72 14.07
CA SER A 123 -9.45 -15.70 14.21
C SER A 123 -8.87 -17.10 14.28
N GLU A 124 -9.35 -17.93 15.21
CA GLU A 124 -8.94 -19.33 15.33
C GLU A 124 -9.23 -20.16 14.05
N ASN A 125 -10.16 -19.70 13.21
CA ASN A 125 -10.42 -20.32 11.90
C ASN A 125 -9.29 -20.12 10.87
N MET A 126 -8.31 -19.26 11.17
CA MET A 126 -7.13 -19.08 10.33
C MET A 126 -6.12 -20.22 10.47
N SER A 127 -6.10 -20.93 11.60
CA SER A 127 -5.34 -22.16 11.81
C SER A 127 -5.89 -23.32 10.94
N PRO A 128 -5.06 -24.30 10.54
CA PRO A 128 -3.60 -24.39 10.75
C PRO A 128 -2.75 -23.62 9.75
N GLU A 129 -3.36 -23.01 8.72
CA GLU A 129 -2.60 -22.33 7.68
C GLU A 129 -1.92 -21.06 8.17
N ILE A 130 -2.51 -20.36 9.15
CA ILE A 130 -1.90 -19.19 9.79
C ILE A 130 -2.07 -19.38 11.30
N GLU A 131 -0.98 -19.73 11.97
CA GLU A 131 -0.95 -19.79 13.42
C GLU A 131 -0.97 -18.38 14.02
N LYS A 132 -1.42 -18.27 15.26
CA LYS A 132 -1.62 -16.97 15.92
C LYS A 132 -0.31 -16.21 16.08
N GLU A 133 0.77 -16.93 16.33
CA GLU A 133 2.13 -16.42 16.51
C GLU A 133 2.71 -15.84 15.21
N ASP A 134 2.20 -16.27 14.05
CA ASP A 134 2.61 -15.77 12.73
C ASP A 134 1.81 -14.56 12.28
N PHE A 135 0.68 -14.26 12.92
CA PHE A 135 -0.18 -13.14 12.55
C PHE A 135 0.54 -11.80 12.79
N ARG A 136 0.68 -11.01 11.72
CA ARG A 136 1.37 -9.71 11.76
C ARG A 136 0.45 -8.56 11.42
N LYS A 137 0.90 -7.37 11.77
CA LYS A 137 0.27 -6.09 11.45
C LYS A 137 1.25 -5.22 10.68
N GLY A 138 0.71 -4.33 9.86
CA GLY A 138 1.43 -3.32 9.12
C GLY A 138 0.50 -2.29 8.52
N ALA A 139 1.09 -1.31 7.85
CA ALA A 139 0.37 -0.36 7.01
C ALA A 139 -0.08 -1.00 5.68
N GLN A 140 -1.15 -0.46 5.10
CA GLN A 140 -1.61 -0.84 3.76
C GLN A 140 -0.57 -0.53 2.67
N TRP A 141 0.12 0.61 2.79
CA TRP A 141 1.08 1.06 1.77
C TRP A 141 2.33 0.19 1.73
N PHE A 142 2.68 -0.24 0.51
CA PHE A 142 3.86 -1.04 0.24
C PHE A 142 4.66 -0.50 -0.94
N SER A 143 5.94 -0.89 -0.96
CA SER A 143 6.85 -0.70 -2.08
C SER A 143 7.61 -2.00 -2.30
N ILE A 144 7.27 -2.75 -3.34
CA ILE A 144 7.67 -4.16 -3.47
C ILE A 144 8.40 -4.48 -4.76
N LYS A 145 9.29 -5.46 -4.70
CA LYS A 145 9.97 -6.06 -5.86
C LYS A 145 9.03 -6.97 -6.65
N ARG A 146 9.33 -7.14 -7.94
CA ARG A 146 8.57 -8.02 -8.85
C ARG A 146 8.36 -9.42 -8.31
N GLN A 147 9.38 -10.04 -7.71
CA GLN A 147 9.24 -11.37 -7.12
C GLN A 147 8.15 -11.43 -6.04
N HIS A 148 8.06 -10.40 -5.18
CA HIS A 148 7.05 -10.31 -4.13
C HIS A 148 5.66 -10.01 -4.70
N ALA A 149 5.56 -9.20 -5.75
CA ALA A 149 4.30 -9.00 -6.48
C ALA A 149 3.76 -10.32 -7.06
N LEU A 150 4.63 -11.16 -7.63
CA LEU A 150 4.25 -12.49 -8.13
C LEU A 150 3.79 -13.42 -7.00
N LEU A 151 4.46 -13.39 -5.83
CA LEU A 151 4.04 -14.16 -4.66
C LEU A 151 2.63 -13.76 -4.18
N ILE A 152 2.32 -12.46 -4.13
CA ILE A 152 0.97 -11.97 -3.78
C ILE A 152 -0.07 -12.53 -4.75
N LEU A 153 0.21 -12.50 -6.06
CA LEU A 153 -0.74 -12.99 -7.05
C LEU A 153 -0.90 -14.51 -7.05
N ALA A 154 0.16 -15.24 -6.75
CA ALA A 154 0.17 -16.69 -6.67
C ALA A 154 -0.49 -17.22 -5.39
N ASP A 155 -0.49 -16.42 -4.31
CA ASP A 155 -1.10 -16.84 -3.04
C ASP A 155 -2.63 -16.90 -3.14
N GLY A 156 -3.14 -18.12 -3.00
CA GLY A 156 -4.56 -18.41 -2.80
C GLY A 156 -4.88 -19.02 -1.44
N VAL A 157 -3.87 -19.45 -0.66
CA VAL A 157 -4.08 -20.15 0.62
C VAL A 157 -4.31 -19.12 1.72
N TYR A 158 -3.33 -18.24 1.95
CA TYR A 158 -3.42 -17.25 3.01
C TYR A 158 -4.44 -16.17 2.66
N TYR A 159 -4.44 -15.72 1.39
CA TYR A 159 -5.47 -14.81 0.87
C TYR A 159 -6.89 -15.30 1.18
N THR A 160 -7.19 -16.60 0.97
CA THR A 160 -8.52 -17.16 1.27
C THR A 160 -8.86 -17.08 2.76
N LYS A 161 -7.88 -17.29 3.65
CA LYS A 161 -8.09 -17.12 5.10
C LYS A 161 -8.44 -15.67 5.45
N PHE A 162 -7.70 -14.70 4.93
CA PHE A 162 -8.01 -13.28 5.16
C PHE A 162 -9.38 -12.89 4.60
N LYS A 163 -9.70 -13.36 3.39
CA LYS A 163 -11.00 -13.15 2.74
C LYS A 163 -12.19 -13.62 3.59
N LEU A 164 -12.06 -14.80 4.18
CA LEU A 164 -13.14 -15.42 4.95
C LEU A 164 -13.19 -14.92 6.40
N TYR A 165 -12.02 -14.74 7.03
CA TYR A 165 -11.87 -14.62 8.48
C TYR A 165 -11.33 -13.26 8.98
N CYS A 166 -10.96 -12.34 8.09
CA CYS A 166 -10.51 -10.99 8.44
C CYS A 166 -11.38 -9.91 7.78
N ARG A 167 -12.47 -9.52 8.45
CA ARG A 167 -13.38 -8.47 7.99
C ARG A 167 -14.05 -7.72 9.15
N PRO A 168 -14.59 -6.52 8.92
CA PRO A 168 -15.29 -5.75 9.96
C PRO A 168 -16.49 -6.53 10.53
N GLY A 169 -16.67 -6.48 11.85
CA GLY A 169 -17.78 -7.12 12.57
C GLY A 169 -17.79 -8.65 12.57
N MET A 170 -16.73 -9.30 12.10
CA MET A 170 -16.61 -10.75 12.13
C MET A 170 -16.56 -11.25 13.57
N GLU A 171 -17.45 -12.14 14.00
CA GLU A 171 -17.41 -12.73 15.36
C GLU A 171 -17.35 -11.67 16.50
N GLY A 172 -17.96 -10.50 16.28
CA GLY A 172 -17.98 -9.41 17.27
C GLY A 172 -16.70 -8.56 17.31
N ARG A 173 -15.79 -8.73 16.36
CA ARG A 173 -14.48 -8.08 16.30
C ARG A 173 -14.22 -7.52 14.90
N ASN A 174 -13.36 -6.52 14.83
CA ASN A 174 -12.96 -5.90 13.56
C ASN A 174 -11.60 -6.43 13.13
N CYS A 175 -11.48 -6.83 11.86
CA CYS A 175 -10.22 -7.16 11.23
C CYS A 175 -10.17 -6.51 9.85
N TYR A 176 -9.00 -6.00 9.46
CA TYR A 176 -8.78 -5.25 8.23
C TYR A 176 -7.70 -5.97 7.40
N SER A 177 -8.12 -6.60 6.32
CA SER A 177 -7.23 -7.49 5.54
C SER A 177 -6.02 -6.74 4.96
N ASP A 178 -6.21 -5.48 4.57
CA ASP A 178 -5.19 -4.57 4.05
C ASP A 178 -4.08 -4.23 5.07
N GLU A 179 -4.35 -4.34 6.37
CA GLU A 179 -3.35 -4.09 7.44
C GLU A 179 -2.67 -5.37 7.95
N HIS A 180 -3.14 -6.55 7.56
CA HIS A 180 -2.69 -7.82 8.16
C HIS A 180 -2.24 -8.87 7.13
N TYR A 181 -2.80 -8.86 5.92
CA TYR A 181 -2.54 -9.89 4.93
C TYR A 181 -1.08 -9.92 4.47
N LEU A 182 -0.59 -8.83 3.86
CA LEU A 182 0.78 -8.79 3.34
C LEU A 182 1.84 -8.93 4.44
N PRO A 183 1.73 -8.26 5.61
CA PRO A 183 2.66 -8.46 6.71
C PRO A 183 2.75 -9.93 7.12
N THR A 184 1.61 -10.61 7.27
CA THR A 184 1.55 -12.02 7.67
C THR A 184 2.14 -12.93 6.59
N LEU A 185 1.73 -12.74 5.33
CA LEU A 185 2.22 -13.51 4.19
C LEU A 185 3.76 -13.47 4.12
N PHE A 186 4.35 -12.28 4.15
CA PHE A 186 5.79 -12.16 3.97
C PHE A 186 6.59 -12.51 5.23
N HIS A 187 6.01 -12.36 6.42
CA HIS A 187 6.61 -12.91 7.63
C HIS A 187 6.80 -14.43 7.54
N MET A 188 5.81 -15.14 6.98
CA MET A 188 5.84 -16.59 6.86
C MET A 188 6.65 -17.08 5.66
N VAL A 189 6.57 -16.38 4.51
CA VAL A 189 7.10 -16.88 3.25
C VAL A 189 8.50 -16.35 2.93
N ASP A 190 8.80 -15.09 3.22
CA ASP A 190 10.11 -14.49 2.93
C ASP A 190 10.46 -13.35 3.91
N PRO A 191 10.67 -13.65 5.22
CA PRO A 191 10.95 -12.63 6.22
C PRO A 191 12.29 -11.90 5.99
N GLY A 192 13.20 -12.49 5.22
CA GLY A 192 14.48 -11.87 4.84
C GLY A 192 14.38 -10.95 3.61
N GLY A 193 13.31 -11.08 2.82
CA GLY A 193 13.06 -10.28 1.62
C GLY A 193 12.37 -8.93 1.88
N ILE A 194 11.91 -8.68 3.10
CA ILE A 194 11.22 -7.45 3.51
C ILE A 194 11.99 -6.64 4.56
N ALA A 195 11.75 -5.34 4.58
CA ALA A 195 12.41 -4.41 5.50
C ALA A 195 11.78 -4.36 6.90
N ASN A 196 10.53 -4.84 7.07
CA ASN A 196 9.68 -4.67 8.26
C ASN A 196 9.28 -3.22 8.58
N TRP A 197 9.36 -2.32 7.60
CA TRP A 197 8.88 -0.94 7.70
C TRP A 197 8.46 -0.44 6.31
N SER A 198 7.60 0.59 6.26
CA SER A 198 7.11 1.20 5.01
C SER A 198 7.81 2.52 4.70
N VAL A 199 7.97 2.82 3.42
CA VAL A 199 8.51 4.10 2.93
C VAL A 199 7.49 5.24 2.93
N THR A 200 6.26 4.99 3.38
CA THR A 200 5.19 6.00 3.47
C THR A 200 5.06 6.50 4.91
N HIS A 201 5.04 7.83 5.09
CA HIS A 201 4.80 8.46 6.37
C HIS A 201 3.31 8.45 6.72
N VAL A 202 2.99 8.06 7.95
CA VAL A 202 1.66 8.23 8.52
C VAL A 202 1.77 8.68 9.98
N ASP A 203 1.01 9.72 10.34
CA ASP A 203 0.97 10.25 11.70
C ASP A 203 -0.26 9.70 12.43
N TRP A 204 -0.02 8.77 13.35
CA TRP A 204 -1.03 8.13 14.20
C TRP A 204 -1.15 8.75 15.60
N THR A 205 -0.51 9.89 15.87
CA THR A 205 -0.45 10.50 17.22
C THR A 205 -1.82 10.86 17.78
N GLU A 206 -2.85 11.00 16.95
CA GLU A 206 -4.23 11.27 17.37
C GLU A 206 -4.98 10.03 17.89
N GLY A 207 -4.46 8.81 17.70
CA GLY A 207 -5.09 7.57 18.19
C GLY A 207 -6.47 7.26 17.59
N LYS A 208 -6.77 7.80 16.40
CA LYS A 208 -8.03 7.57 15.68
C LYS A 208 -7.94 6.36 14.76
N TRP A 209 -9.07 6.00 14.16
CA TRP A 209 -9.19 4.95 13.13
C TRP A 209 -8.54 5.34 11.78
N HIS A 210 -8.17 6.60 11.61
CA HIS A 210 -7.50 7.13 10.44
C HIS A 210 -6.32 8.01 10.89
N PRO A 211 -5.23 8.08 10.11
CA PRO A 211 -4.10 8.93 10.41
C PRO A 211 -4.51 10.42 10.39
N LYS A 212 -3.68 11.26 11.02
CA LYS A 212 -3.89 12.70 11.11
C LYS A 212 -4.07 13.32 9.74
N ALA A 213 -5.16 14.08 9.58
CA ALA A 213 -5.39 14.90 8.41
C ALA A 213 -4.70 16.26 8.56
N TYR A 214 -3.65 16.50 7.80
CA TYR A 214 -2.99 17.80 7.73
C TYR A 214 -3.87 18.82 6.99
N ARG A 215 -4.02 20.01 7.57
CA ARG A 215 -4.66 21.16 6.93
C ARG A 215 -3.58 22.12 6.41
N THR A 216 -3.97 23.09 5.59
CA THR A 216 -3.05 24.10 5.03
C THR A 216 -2.15 24.77 6.07
N ARG A 217 -2.67 25.04 7.27
CA ARG A 217 -1.91 25.65 8.37
C ARG A 217 -0.85 24.72 8.99
N ASP A 218 -1.00 23.41 8.83
CA ASP A 218 -0.14 22.40 9.41
C ASP A 218 1.07 22.11 8.49
N VAL A 219 0.95 22.40 7.18
CA VAL A 219 2.00 22.15 6.18
C VAL A 219 3.04 23.28 6.20
N THR A 220 4.06 23.13 7.03
CA THR A 220 5.21 24.04 7.10
C THR A 220 6.48 23.42 6.51
N PHE A 221 7.47 24.25 6.21
CA PHE A 221 8.79 23.79 5.77
C PHE A 221 9.43 22.89 6.83
N GLU A 222 9.30 23.25 8.11
CA GLU A 222 9.83 22.47 9.23
C GLU A 222 9.17 21.10 9.31
N LEU A 223 7.84 21.01 9.15
CA LEU A 223 7.14 19.73 9.10
C LEU A 223 7.69 18.86 7.97
N LEU A 224 7.73 19.39 6.74
CA LEU A 224 8.20 18.65 5.57
C LEU A 224 9.65 18.17 5.76
N LYS A 225 10.52 19.04 6.28
CA LYS A 225 11.91 18.68 6.59
C LYS A 225 12.03 17.58 7.65
N ASN A 226 11.15 17.60 8.66
CA ASN A 226 11.18 16.61 9.74
C ASN A 226 10.68 15.23 9.29
N ILE A 227 9.70 15.18 8.39
CA ILE A 227 9.15 13.91 7.89
C ILE A 227 9.93 13.35 6.69
N ALA A 228 10.62 14.20 5.93
CA ALA A 228 11.49 13.81 4.81
C ALA A 228 12.84 13.25 5.28
N VAL A 229 12.81 12.24 6.16
CA VAL A 229 14.00 11.45 6.53
C VAL A 229 14.39 10.49 5.40
N CYS A 230 15.62 9.96 5.42
CA CYS A 230 16.18 9.15 4.32
C CYS A 230 15.39 7.88 3.96
N SER A 231 14.51 7.44 4.85
CA SER A 231 13.69 6.24 4.71
C SER A 231 12.27 6.55 4.21
N THR A 232 11.83 7.80 4.24
CA THR A 232 10.42 8.16 4.07
C THR A 232 10.22 9.01 2.81
N PHE A 233 9.43 8.51 1.86
CA PHE A 233 9.30 9.05 0.51
C PHE A 233 7.92 9.60 0.17
N PHE A 234 6.86 9.09 0.81
CA PHE A 234 5.46 9.39 0.47
C PHE A 234 4.62 9.74 1.69
#